data_AF-A0A7J7Q4B2-F1
#
_entry.id   AF-A0A7J7Q4B2-F1
#
_cell.length_a   1.000
_cell.length_b   1.000
_cell.length_c   1.000
_cell.angle_alpha   90.00
_cell.angle_beta   90.00
_cell.angle_gamma   90.00
#
_symmetry.space_group_name_H-M   'P 1'
#
loop_
_entity.id
_entity.type
_entity.pdbx_description
1 polymer ?
#
loop_
_entity_poly.entity_id
_entity_poly.type
_entity_poly.pdbx_seq_one_letter_code
_entity_poly.pdbx_strand_id
1 'polypeptide(L)'
;MMFRHTSSSRHTASVRSVLALTWLAAASRVAAPPPPPQRSQCCCMTGCLVCQQASSSGSSARREAAKPQQLQVAWQALQSRLAAGVDAAKQSAAGVPLVVVGGAAGLCGDTLPGDSRIIRPPHGQFANAVGAATPQIAGTVATLLLLHGEATRQQQLDAVVRQAVAAAVKAGAERGSCKVVELEEVPVVYASAGATRVHVKVAGQLQLEVSEAAFATTKTAPPAPPPGVELGASTD
;
A
#
# COMPACT_ATOMS: atom_id res chain seq x y z
N MET A 1 -73.79 -6.51 43.47
CA MET A 1 -72.93 -5.74 44.38
C MET A 1 -71.73 -5.26 43.56
N MET A 2 -71.77 -4.13 42.84
CA MET A 2 -71.66 -2.76 43.37
C MET A 2 -70.59 -2.62 44.45
N PHE A 3 -69.41 -2.11 44.08
CA PHE A 3 -68.73 -1.08 44.87
C PHE A 3 -67.88 -0.19 43.95
N ARG A 4 -68.30 1.07 43.85
CA ARG A 4 -67.54 2.21 43.35
C ARG A 4 -66.64 2.73 44.48
N HIS A 5 -65.44 3.17 44.12
CA HIS A 5 -64.69 4.29 44.71
C HIS A 5 -63.74 4.74 43.58
N THR A 6 -63.86 5.91 42.91
CA THR A 6 -63.65 7.32 43.34
C THR A 6 -62.46 7.47 44.30
N SER A 7 -61.44 8.31 44.11
CA SER A 7 -61.10 9.35 43.12
C SER A 7 -59.65 9.82 43.40
N SER A 8 -59.12 10.71 42.54
CA SER A 8 -58.06 11.72 42.82
C SER A 8 -56.60 11.24 42.74
N SER A 9 -55.63 11.91 42.08
CA SER A 9 -55.62 13.09 41.21
C SER A 9 -54.23 13.23 40.54
N ARG A 10 -54.24 13.89 39.37
CA ARG A 10 -53.22 14.80 38.81
C ARG A 10 -51.84 14.27 38.34
N HIS A 11 -51.56 14.71 37.09
CA HIS A 11 -50.26 14.97 36.48
C HIS A 11 -49.47 13.80 35.89
N THR A 12 -49.87 13.38 34.70
CA THR A 12 -48.92 12.98 33.64
C THR A 12 -49.36 13.57 32.31
N ALA A 13 -49.11 14.87 32.16
CA ALA A 13 -49.20 15.53 30.87
C ALA A 13 -48.10 14.98 29.94
N SER A 14 -48.55 14.36 28.86
CA SER A 14 -47.89 14.27 27.54
C SER A 14 -46.38 13.97 27.47
N VAL A 15 -46.01 12.71 27.71
CA VAL A 15 -44.72 12.15 27.26
C VAL A 15 -44.69 11.94 25.72
N ARG A 16 -45.85 11.95 25.07
CA ARG A 16 -45.97 11.80 23.60
C ARG A 16 -45.61 13.06 22.81
N SER A 17 -45.70 14.26 23.39
CA SER A 17 -45.35 15.51 22.69
C SER A 17 -43.83 15.79 22.68
N VAL A 18 -43.06 15.25 23.63
CA VAL A 18 -41.61 15.47 23.71
C VAL A 18 -40.85 14.58 22.70
N LEU A 19 -41.30 13.34 22.51
CA LEU A 19 -40.66 12.40 21.58
C LEU A 19 -40.77 12.82 20.10
N ALA A 20 -41.85 13.50 19.71
CA ALA A 20 -42.05 13.96 18.34
C ALA A 20 -41.11 15.13 17.95
N LEU A 21 -40.73 15.98 18.91
CA LEU A 21 -39.82 17.12 18.67
C LEU A 21 -38.35 16.70 18.59
N THR A 22 -37.95 15.63 19.30
CA THR A 22 -36.59 15.07 19.18
C THR A 22 -36.33 14.38 17.85
N TRP A 23 -37.34 13.82 17.19
CA TRP A 23 -37.16 13.15 15.89
C TRP A 23 -37.03 14.14 14.73
N LEU A 24 -37.74 15.28 14.78
CA LEU A 24 -37.60 16.35 13.78
C LEU A 24 -36.26 17.11 13.87
N ALA A 25 -35.63 17.15 15.05
CA ALA A 25 -34.29 17.72 15.21
C ALA A 25 -33.15 16.75 14.80
N ALA A 26 -33.42 15.43 14.74
CA ALA A 26 -32.45 14.42 14.32
C ALA A 26 -32.49 14.18 12.79
N ALA A 27 -33.64 14.34 12.14
CA ALA A 27 -33.80 14.12 10.70
C ALA A 27 -33.36 15.31 9.81
N SER A 28 -33.07 16.48 10.39
CA SER A 28 -32.59 17.67 9.68
C SER A 28 -31.07 17.78 9.57
N ARG A 29 -30.31 16.81 10.12
CA ARG A 29 -28.88 16.64 9.84
C ARG A 29 -28.68 15.54 8.79
N VAL A 30 -29.40 15.62 7.68
CA VAL A 30 -28.85 15.14 6.41
C VAL A 30 -27.60 15.98 6.22
N ALA A 31 -26.43 15.32 6.31
CA ALA A 31 -25.14 15.93 6.09
C ALA A 31 -25.24 16.82 4.85
N ALA A 32 -25.08 18.13 5.04
CA ALA A 32 -24.95 19.04 3.92
C ALA A 32 -23.89 18.45 2.98
N PRO A 33 -24.14 18.41 1.65
CA PRO A 33 -23.12 17.95 0.72
C PRO A 33 -21.84 18.74 1.01
N PRO A 34 -20.66 18.09 1.02
CA PRO A 34 -19.41 18.80 1.27
C PRO A 34 -19.35 20.00 0.32
N PRO A 35 -18.91 21.18 0.80
CA PRO A 35 -18.83 22.35 -0.06
C PRO A 35 -18.04 21.98 -1.32
N PRO A 36 -18.48 22.45 -2.51
CA PRO A 36 -17.74 22.18 -3.74
C PRO A 36 -16.28 22.59 -3.51
N PRO A 37 -15.29 21.78 -3.94
CA PRO A 37 -13.89 22.03 -3.64
C PRO A 37 -13.54 23.44 -4.11
N GLN A 38 -13.29 24.34 -3.16
CA GLN A 38 -12.79 25.66 -3.50
C GLN A 38 -11.43 25.45 -4.16
N ARG A 39 -11.26 26.04 -5.35
CA ARG A 39 -10.13 25.86 -6.30
C ARG A 39 -8.71 26.05 -5.71
N SER A 40 -8.57 26.38 -4.42
CA SER A 40 -7.31 26.66 -3.72
C SER A 40 -7.00 25.70 -2.55
N GLN A 41 -7.90 24.79 -2.16
CA GLN A 41 -7.64 23.86 -1.06
C GLN A 41 -6.79 22.67 -1.52
N CYS A 42 -5.66 22.46 -0.84
CA CYS A 42 -4.82 21.31 -1.11
C CYS A 42 -5.48 20.04 -0.54
N CYS A 43 -6.14 19.26 -1.38
CA CYS A 43 -6.88 18.07 -0.97
C CYS A 43 -5.97 16.86 -0.63
N CYS A 44 -4.67 16.92 -0.92
CA CYS A 44 -3.72 15.84 -0.65
C CYS A 44 -2.84 16.15 0.56
N MET A 45 -2.50 15.12 1.36
CA MET A 45 -1.60 15.27 2.51
C MET A 45 -0.26 15.91 2.13
N THR A 46 0.32 15.49 1.00
CA THR A 46 1.53 16.11 0.43
C THR A 46 1.34 17.60 0.21
N GLY A 47 0.16 17.99 -0.26
CA GLY A 47 -0.24 19.37 -0.42
C GLY A 47 -0.20 20.17 0.87
N CYS A 48 -0.78 19.62 1.94
CA CYS A 48 -0.79 20.24 3.27
C CYS A 48 0.63 20.37 3.86
N LEU A 49 1.46 19.33 3.74
CA LEU A 49 2.85 19.34 4.19
C LEU A 49 3.74 20.30 3.39
N VAL A 50 3.60 20.33 2.07
CA VAL A 50 4.31 21.28 1.21
C VAL A 50 3.86 22.71 1.51
N CYS A 51 2.60 22.97 1.84
CA CYS A 51 2.18 24.32 2.28
C CYS A 51 2.81 24.71 3.62
N GLN A 52 3.00 23.75 4.53
CA GLN A 52 3.67 23.98 5.80
C GLN A 52 5.18 24.26 5.61
N GLN A 53 5.84 23.57 4.69
CA GLN A 53 7.27 23.79 4.34
C GLN A 53 7.49 25.01 3.42
N ALA A 54 6.59 25.30 2.48
CA ALA A 54 6.66 26.47 1.60
C ALA A 54 6.50 27.78 2.38
N SER A 55 5.89 27.73 3.57
CA SER A 55 5.85 28.87 4.50
C SER A 55 7.25 29.29 4.98
N SER A 56 8.28 28.43 4.88
CA SER A 56 9.67 28.78 5.19
C SER A 56 10.57 29.02 3.96
N SER A 57 10.14 28.66 2.73
CA SER A 57 10.99 28.70 1.53
C SER A 57 10.53 29.64 0.40
N GLY A 58 9.53 30.51 0.63
CA GLY A 58 9.26 31.66 -0.26
C GLY A 58 8.77 31.36 -1.69
N SER A 59 8.36 30.13 -2.02
CA SER A 59 7.81 29.82 -3.36
C SER A 59 6.31 30.15 -3.46
N SER A 60 5.92 30.91 -4.48
CA SER A 60 4.63 31.62 -4.67
C SER A 60 3.40 30.76 -5.01
N ALA A 61 3.34 29.48 -4.62
CA ALA A 61 2.10 28.73 -4.70
C ALA A 61 1.23 29.07 -3.47
N ARG A 62 0.47 30.18 -3.55
CA ARG A 62 -0.44 30.64 -2.49
C ARG A 62 -1.62 29.67 -2.35
N ARG A 63 -1.37 28.56 -1.67
CA ARG A 63 -2.39 27.65 -1.15
C ARG A 63 -2.67 28.03 0.28
N GLU A 64 -3.94 28.06 0.65
CA GLU A 64 -4.35 28.37 2.02
C GLU A 64 -3.77 27.31 2.94
N ALA A 65 -2.91 27.74 3.87
CA ALA A 65 -2.28 26.82 4.81
C ALA A 65 -3.37 26.15 5.66
N ALA A 66 -3.35 24.82 5.71
CA ALA A 66 -4.28 24.07 6.54
C ALA A 66 -4.16 24.52 8.01
N LYS A 67 -5.29 24.62 8.72
CA LYS A 67 -5.26 25.00 10.13
C LYS A 67 -4.45 23.97 10.93
N PRO A 68 -3.66 24.37 11.95
CA PRO A 68 -2.84 23.44 12.73
C PRO A 68 -3.63 22.25 13.31
N GLN A 69 -4.88 22.49 13.70
CA GLN A 69 -5.80 21.44 14.18
C GLN A 69 -6.14 20.41 13.11
N GLN A 70 -6.32 20.84 11.85
CA GLN A 70 -6.60 19.94 10.73
C GLN A 70 -5.39 19.09 10.38
N LEU A 71 -4.18 19.67 10.45
CA LEU A 71 -2.93 18.95 10.25
C LEU A 71 -2.73 17.87 11.33
N GLN A 72 -3.02 18.21 12.58
CA GLN A 72 -2.91 17.26 13.69
C GLN A 72 -3.86 16.07 13.53
N VAL A 73 -5.12 16.32 13.16
CA VAL A 73 -6.11 15.27 12.91
C VAL A 73 -5.67 14.40 11.72
N ALA A 74 -5.19 15.00 10.63
CA ALA A 74 -4.70 14.27 9.47
C ALA A 74 -3.47 13.40 9.81
N TRP A 75 -2.54 13.93 10.61
CA TRP A 75 -1.38 13.19 11.09
C TRP A 75 -1.78 11.98 11.93
N GLN A 76 -2.67 12.16 12.90
CA GLN A 76 -3.18 11.07 13.74
C GLN A 76 -3.89 9.99 12.91
N ALA A 77 -4.72 10.40 11.95
CA ALA A 77 -5.37 9.48 11.03
C ALA A 77 -4.35 8.70 10.18
N LEU A 78 -3.27 9.34 9.73
CA LEU A 78 -2.20 8.67 9.00
C LEU A 78 -1.48 7.64 9.87
N GLN A 79 -1.03 8.02 11.07
CA GLN A 79 -0.34 7.09 11.99
C GLN A 79 -1.24 5.90 12.35
N SER A 80 -2.53 6.13 12.61
CA SER A 80 -3.51 5.07 12.89
C SER A 80 -3.65 4.08 11.72
N ARG A 81 -3.71 4.58 10.48
CA ARG A 81 -3.78 3.73 9.29
C ARG A 81 -2.49 2.95 9.06
N LEU A 82 -1.33 3.57 9.30
CA LEU A 82 -0.04 2.88 9.22
C LEU A 82 0.03 1.76 10.27
N ALA A 83 -0.36 2.05 11.52
CA ALA A 83 -0.40 1.06 12.60
C ALA A 83 -1.32 -0.12 12.27
N ALA A 84 -2.53 0.14 11.77
CA ALA A 84 -3.46 -0.91 11.35
C ALA A 84 -2.90 -1.75 10.19
N GLY A 85 -2.20 -1.13 9.24
CA GLY A 85 -1.54 -1.85 8.14
C GLY A 85 -0.39 -2.74 8.64
N VAL A 86 0.41 -2.23 9.59
CA VAL A 86 1.47 -3.01 10.24
C VAL A 86 0.89 -4.19 11.00
N ASP A 87 -0.20 -3.99 11.74
CA ASP A 87 -0.87 -5.05 12.49
C ASP A 87 -1.45 -6.14 11.57
N ALA A 88 -2.12 -5.74 10.49
CA ALA A 88 -2.66 -6.66 9.50
C ALA A 88 -1.59 -7.48 8.76
N ALA A 89 -0.37 -6.95 8.62
CA ALA A 89 0.73 -7.64 7.96
C ALA A 89 1.45 -8.65 8.87
N LYS A 90 1.27 -8.56 10.19
CA LYS A 90 1.92 -9.46 11.13
C LYS A 90 1.25 -10.84 11.15
N GLN A 91 2.08 -11.86 11.27
CA GLN A 91 1.64 -13.23 11.51
C GLN A 91 1.59 -13.58 13.01
N SER A 92 2.09 -12.69 13.88
CA SER A 92 2.09 -12.87 15.33
C SER A 92 2.01 -11.53 16.06
N ALA A 93 1.65 -11.55 17.34
CA ALA A 93 1.58 -10.34 18.17
C ALA A 93 2.97 -9.72 18.49
N ALA A 94 4.08 -10.39 18.13
CA ALA A 94 5.42 -9.89 18.39
C ALA A 94 5.76 -8.68 17.50
N GLY A 95 6.54 -7.74 18.05
CA GLY A 95 7.01 -6.58 17.31
C GLY A 95 7.96 -6.98 16.17
N VAL A 96 7.69 -6.49 14.97
CA VAL A 96 8.52 -6.75 13.77
C VAL A 96 9.29 -5.50 13.36
N PRO A 97 10.52 -5.63 12.84
CA PRO A 97 11.27 -4.47 12.36
C PRO A 97 10.58 -3.90 11.12
N LEU A 98 10.34 -2.60 11.11
CA LEU A 98 9.69 -1.89 10.01
C LEU A 98 10.73 -1.14 9.17
N VAL A 99 10.76 -1.40 7.87
CA VAL A 99 11.62 -0.66 6.93
C VAL A 99 10.76 0.36 6.20
N VAL A 100 11.03 1.65 6.39
CA VAL A 100 10.25 2.74 5.79
C VAL A 100 11.04 3.35 4.63
N VAL A 101 10.46 3.32 3.44
CA VAL A 101 11.07 3.79 2.18
C VAL A 101 10.10 4.67 1.38
N GLY A 102 10.61 5.33 0.34
CA GLY A 102 9.85 6.22 -0.53
C GLY A 102 9.81 7.67 -0.07
N GLY A 103 9.25 8.56 -0.90
CA GLY A 103 9.26 10.01 -0.66
C GLY A 103 8.42 10.48 0.54
N ALA A 104 7.48 9.65 0.99
CA ALA A 104 6.64 9.93 2.16
C ALA A 104 7.18 9.29 3.46
N ALA A 105 8.41 8.76 3.45
CA ALA A 105 9.00 8.11 4.63
C ALA A 105 9.07 9.04 5.85
N GLY A 106 9.23 10.34 5.64
CA GLY A 106 9.19 11.36 6.70
C GLY A 106 7.81 11.56 7.34
N LEU A 107 6.75 10.97 6.77
CA LEU A 107 5.41 11.01 7.37
C LEU A 107 5.14 9.84 8.32
N CYS A 108 6.05 8.88 8.40
CA CYS A 108 6.02 7.86 9.43
C CYS A 108 6.67 8.42 10.69
N GLY A 109 5.95 8.38 11.82
CA GLY A 109 6.52 8.74 13.11
C GLY A 109 7.70 7.83 13.49
N ASP A 110 8.40 8.17 14.58
CA ASP A 110 9.57 7.40 15.04
C ASP A 110 9.22 6.08 15.74
N THR A 111 7.94 5.90 16.07
CA THR A 111 7.40 4.67 16.64
C THR A 111 5.98 4.44 16.11
N LEU A 112 5.63 3.18 15.84
CA LEU A 112 4.28 2.75 15.50
C LEU A 112 3.85 1.58 16.41
N PRO A 113 2.58 1.48 16.80
CA PRO A 113 2.09 0.35 17.58
C PRO A 113 2.50 -1.01 17.00
N GLY A 114 3.30 -1.74 17.79
CA GLY A 114 3.80 -3.08 17.49
C GLY A 114 4.89 -3.15 16.42
N ASP A 115 5.59 -2.07 16.14
CA ASP A 115 6.95 -2.20 15.62
C ASP A 115 7.90 -2.73 16.71
N SER A 116 9.06 -3.27 16.32
CA SER A 116 10.20 -3.44 17.24
C SER A 116 11.24 -2.36 17.09
N ARG A 117 11.39 -1.85 15.86
CA ARG A 117 12.22 -0.70 15.49
C ARG A 117 11.85 -0.23 14.10
N ILE A 118 12.04 1.06 13.83
CA ILE A 118 11.90 1.65 12.49
C ILE A 118 13.30 1.85 11.89
N ILE A 119 13.51 1.31 10.69
CA ILE A 119 14.74 1.41 9.93
C ILE A 119 14.48 2.29 8.71
N ARG A 120 15.28 3.34 8.55
CA ARG A 120 15.24 4.25 7.40
C ARG A 120 16.56 4.12 6.64
N PRO A 121 16.62 3.29 5.60
CA PRO A 121 17.87 3.07 4.88
C PRO A 121 18.32 4.33 4.14
N PRO A 122 19.65 4.52 3.96
CA PRO A 122 20.16 5.60 3.12
C PRO A 122 19.60 5.44 1.70
N HIS A 123 19.29 6.57 1.04
CA HIS A 123 18.70 6.59 -0.30
C HIS A 123 17.35 5.86 -0.44
N GLY A 124 16.64 5.61 0.67
CA GLY A 124 15.34 4.93 0.70
C GLY A 124 14.27 5.59 -0.18
N GLN A 125 14.42 6.87 -0.57
CA GLN A 125 13.52 7.51 -1.53
C GLN A 125 13.51 6.84 -2.92
N PHE A 126 14.56 6.10 -3.28
CA PHE A 126 14.69 5.43 -4.58
C PHE A 126 14.38 3.93 -4.54
N ALA A 127 13.87 3.41 -3.42
CA ALA A 127 13.64 1.97 -3.25
C ALA A 127 12.80 1.35 -4.37
N ASN A 128 11.80 2.07 -4.89
CA ASN A 128 10.98 1.60 -6.01
C ASN A 128 11.81 1.44 -7.31
N ALA A 129 12.69 2.40 -7.61
CA ALA A 129 13.55 2.33 -8.78
C ALA A 129 14.58 1.19 -8.66
N VAL A 130 15.16 1.01 -7.47
CA VAL A 130 16.08 -0.10 -7.18
C VAL A 130 15.39 -1.46 -7.34
N GLY A 131 14.15 -1.58 -6.86
CA GLY A 131 13.33 -2.78 -7.03
C GLY A 131 13.04 -3.08 -8.51
N ALA A 132 12.74 -2.05 -9.29
CA ALA A 132 12.54 -2.20 -10.74
C ALA A 132 13.84 -2.53 -11.50
N ALA A 133 15.00 -2.07 -11.01
CA ALA A 133 16.31 -2.31 -11.63
C ALA A 133 16.90 -3.69 -11.28
N THR A 134 16.37 -4.38 -10.28
CA THR A 134 16.83 -5.72 -9.86
C THR A 134 15.72 -6.77 -10.05
N PRO A 135 15.09 -6.88 -11.23
CA PRO A 135 13.96 -7.78 -11.41
C PRO A 135 14.45 -9.23 -11.45
N GLN A 136 13.67 -10.11 -10.82
CA GLN A 136 13.76 -11.54 -11.06
C GLN A 136 12.67 -11.96 -12.04
N ILE A 137 12.98 -12.93 -12.89
CA ILE A 137 12.02 -13.47 -13.84
C ILE A 137 11.23 -14.57 -13.14
N ALA A 138 9.91 -14.41 -13.13
CA ALA A 138 9.00 -15.35 -12.50
C ALA A 138 8.25 -16.19 -13.53
N GLY A 139 8.10 -17.48 -13.23
CA GLY A 139 7.21 -18.39 -13.94
C GLY A 139 6.15 -18.91 -12.98
N THR A 140 4.88 -18.77 -13.37
CA THR A 140 3.75 -19.19 -12.54
C THR A 140 2.89 -20.17 -13.30
N VAL A 141 2.52 -21.28 -12.65
CA VAL A 141 1.57 -22.25 -13.19
C VAL A 141 0.53 -22.55 -12.11
N ALA A 142 -0.74 -22.49 -12.50
CA ALA A 142 -1.87 -22.85 -11.67
C ALA A 142 -2.66 -23.95 -12.38
N THR A 143 -2.87 -25.10 -11.75
CA THR A 143 -3.63 -26.20 -12.33
C THR A 143 -4.39 -27.00 -11.29
N LEU A 144 -5.41 -27.75 -11.73
CA LEU A 144 -6.17 -28.67 -10.88
C LEU A 144 -5.62 -30.08 -11.06
N LEU A 145 -5.21 -30.72 -9.96
CA LEU A 145 -4.69 -32.08 -9.95
C LEU A 145 -5.55 -32.98 -9.06
N LEU A 146 -5.70 -34.24 -9.47
CA LEU A 146 -6.28 -35.28 -8.62
C LEU A 146 -5.12 -35.98 -7.89
N LEU A 147 -4.92 -35.62 -6.62
CA LEU A 147 -3.78 -36.08 -5.80
C LEU A 147 -4.07 -37.41 -5.06
N HIS A 148 -4.82 -38.34 -5.65
CA HIS A 148 -5.16 -39.62 -5.02
C HIS A 148 -4.18 -40.74 -5.43
N GLY A 149 -3.59 -41.44 -4.45
CA GLY A 149 -2.67 -42.59 -4.63
C GLY A 149 -1.27 -42.40 -4.00
N GLU A 150 -0.61 -43.50 -3.59
CA GLU A 150 0.64 -43.47 -2.81
C GLU A 150 1.90 -43.04 -3.60
N ALA A 151 1.91 -43.17 -4.94
CA ALA A 151 3.09 -42.89 -5.77
C ALA A 151 2.95 -41.65 -6.69
N THR A 152 1.80 -40.97 -6.71
CA THR A 152 1.44 -39.99 -7.77
C THR A 152 1.63 -38.54 -7.37
N ARG A 153 1.46 -38.19 -6.08
CA ARG A 153 1.43 -36.78 -5.64
C ARG A 153 2.74 -36.06 -5.92
N GLN A 154 3.87 -36.60 -5.44
CA GLN A 154 5.17 -35.96 -5.61
C GLN A 154 5.53 -35.82 -7.10
N GLN A 155 5.27 -36.85 -7.90
CA GLN A 155 5.52 -36.84 -9.34
C GLN A 155 4.68 -35.79 -10.08
N GLN A 156 3.42 -35.60 -9.67
CA GLN A 156 2.52 -34.59 -10.23
C GLN A 156 2.96 -33.18 -9.83
N LEU A 157 3.34 -32.96 -8.57
CA LEU A 157 3.88 -31.68 -8.11
C LEU A 157 5.18 -31.35 -8.84
N ASP A 158 6.10 -32.32 -8.98
CA ASP A 158 7.35 -32.16 -9.72
C ASP A 158 7.10 -31.86 -11.21
N ALA A 159 6.02 -32.39 -11.80
CA ALA A 159 5.62 -32.04 -13.16
C ALA A 159 5.18 -30.58 -13.27
N VAL A 160 4.37 -30.08 -12.31
CA VAL A 160 3.92 -28.68 -12.28
C VAL A 160 5.10 -27.73 -12.00
N VAL A 161 6.01 -28.10 -11.10
CA VAL A 161 7.24 -27.34 -10.85
C VAL A 161 8.08 -27.26 -12.12
N ARG A 162 8.27 -28.37 -12.85
CA ARG A 162 8.99 -28.36 -14.14
C ARG A 162 8.31 -27.47 -15.17
N GLN A 163 6.98 -27.42 -15.21
CA GLN A 163 6.25 -26.50 -16.08
C GLN A 163 6.46 -25.04 -15.66
N ALA A 164 6.43 -24.72 -14.36
CA ALA A 164 6.69 -23.37 -13.86
C ALA A 164 8.14 -22.92 -14.15
N VAL A 165 9.12 -23.81 -14.00
CA VAL A 165 10.51 -23.57 -14.40
C VAL A 165 10.61 -23.35 -15.90
N ALA A 166 9.95 -24.17 -16.72
CA ALA A 166 9.95 -23.99 -18.17
C ALA A 166 9.31 -22.65 -18.59
N ALA A 167 8.24 -22.23 -17.92
CA ALA A 167 7.62 -20.92 -18.12
C ALA A 167 8.58 -19.77 -17.75
N ALA A 168 9.29 -19.88 -16.63
CA ALA A 168 10.30 -18.90 -16.22
C ALA A 168 11.45 -18.82 -17.24
N VAL A 169 11.99 -19.97 -17.68
CA VAL A 169 13.06 -20.05 -18.67
C VAL A 169 12.60 -19.47 -20.01
N LYS A 170 11.37 -19.76 -20.44
CA LYS A 170 10.79 -19.16 -21.65
C LYS A 170 10.67 -17.64 -21.56
N ALA A 171 10.47 -17.11 -20.35
CA ALA A 171 10.45 -15.67 -20.08
C ALA A 171 11.86 -15.05 -19.96
N GLY A 172 12.93 -15.85 -20.11
CA GLY A 172 14.32 -15.39 -20.04
C GLY A 172 15.01 -15.64 -18.69
N ALA A 173 14.45 -16.47 -17.81
CA ALA A 173 15.12 -16.85 -16.56
C ALA A 173 16.28 -17.83 -16.81
N GLU A 174 17.36 -17.70 -16.04
CA GLU A 174 18.46 -18.65 -16.10
C GLU A 174 18.06 -19.95 -15.42
N ARG A 175 18.04 -21.05 -16.19
CA ARG A 175 17.57 -22.36 -15.72
C ARG A 175 18.21 -22.81 -14.41
N GLY A 176 19.52 -22.58 -14.23
CA GLY A 176 20.25 -22.96 -13.01
C GLY A 176 19.95 -22.08 -11.80
N SER A 177 19.42 -20.88 -12.02
CA SER A 177 19.09 -19.92 -10.95
C SER A 177 17.66 -20.03 -10.44
N CYS A 178 16.79 -20.75 -11.16
CA CYS A 178 15.37 -20.89 -10.85
C CYS A 178 15.14 -21.62 -9.52
N LYS A 179 14.42 -20.98 -8.60
CA LYS A 179 14.01 -21.55 -7.30
C LYS A 179 12.50 -21.43 -7.13
N VAL A 180 11.89 -22.44 -6.51
CA VAL A 180 10.48 -22.38 -6.11
C VAL A 180 10.35 -21.39 -4.97
N VAL A 181 9.59 -20.33 -5.19
CA VAL A 181 9.32 -19.28 -4.19
C VAL A 181 8.04 -19.57 -3.43
N GLU A 182 7.07 -20.17 -4.12
CA GLU A 182 5.75 -20.44 -3.58
C GLU A 182 5.21 -21.73 -4.16
N LEU A 183 4.72 -22.61 -3.30
CA LEU A 183 3.99 -23.82 -3.66
C LEU A 183 2.79 -23.92 -2.73
N GLU A 184 1.61 -23.72 -3.30
CA GLU A 184 0.35 -23.72 -2.57
C GLU A 184 -0.52 -24.86 -3.09
N GLU A 185 -1.03 -25.68 -2.17
CA GLU A 185 -1.95 -26.78 -2.44
C GLU A 185 -3.26 -26.49 -1.71
N VAL A 186 -4.29 -26.12 -2.48
CA VAL A 186 -5.62 -25.81 -1.93
C VAL A 186 -6.63 -26.85 -2.40
N PRO A 187 -7.12 -27.73 -1.51
CA PRO A 187 -8.17 -28.68 -1.85
C PRO A 187 -9.46 -27.96 -2.28
N VAL A 188 -10.01 -28.35 -3.43
CA VAL A 188 -11.26 -27.80 -3.97
C VAL A 188 -12.42 -28.70 -3.55
N VAL A 189 -13.07 -28.32 -2.46
CA VAL A 189 -14.07 -29.15 -1.74
C VAL A 189 -15.31 -29.48 -2.59
N TYR A 190 -15.63 -28.68 -3.61
CA TYR A 190 -16.78 -28.89 -4.48
C TYR A 190 -16.44 -29.60 -5.80
N ALA A 191 -15.16 -29.91 -6.06
CA ALA A 191 -14.80 -30.67 -7.24
C ALA A 191 -15.17 -32.13 -7.01
N SER A 192 -16.03 -32.69 -7.86
CA SER A 192 -16.62 -34.03 -7.75
C SER A 192 -15.62 -35.18 -7.65
N ALA A 193 -14.34 -34.94 -7.94
CA ALA A 193 -13.25 -35.90 -7.85
C ALA A 193 -12.20 -35.56 -6.77
N GLY A 194 -12.46 -34.61 -5.87
CA GLY A 194 -11.50 -34.19 -4.84
C GLY A 194 -10.24 -33.54 -5.45
N ALA A 195 -10.43 -32.63 -6.40
CA ALA A 195 -9.32 -31.94 -7.05
C ALA A 195 -8.62 -30.98 -6.09
N THR A 196 -7.31 -30.90 -6.18
CA THR A 196 -6.49 -29.92 -5.48
C THR A 196 -5.99 -28.90 -6.48
N ARG A 197 -6.22 -27.61 -6.19
CA ARG A 197 -5.62 -26.52 -6.94
C ARG A 197 -4.19 -26.36 -6.47
N VAL A 198 -3.26 -26.61 -7.38
CA VAL A 198 -1.84 -26.42 -7.15
C VAL A 198 -1.42 -25.13 -7.84
N HIS A 199 -0.86 -24.21 -7.07
CA HIS A 199 -0.27 -22.97 -7.56
C HIS A 199 1.23 -22.98 -7.25
N VAL A 200 2.05 -22.91 -8.30
CA VAL A 200 3.50 -22.89 -8.17
C VAL A 200 4.06 -21.63 -8.80
N LYS A 201 4.88 -20.91 -8.03
CA LYS A 201 5.64 -19.76 -8.49
C LYS A 201 7.13 -20.05 -8.35
N VAL A 202 7.84 -19.88 -9.45
CA VAL A 202 9.29 -19.99 -9.53
C VAL A 202 9.84 -18.60 -9.83
N ALA A 203 10.98 -18.25 -9.24
CA ALA A 203 11.74 -17.06 -9.59
C ALA A 203 13.20 -17.43 -9.92
N GLY A 204 13.76 -16.79 -10.93
CA GLY A 204 15.15 -16.94 -11.34
C GLY A 204 15.77 -15.60 -11.74
N GLN A 205 17.09 -15.57 -11.86
CA GLN A 205 17.82 -14.43 -12.40
C GLN A 205 17.56 -14.32 -13.91
N LEU A 206 17.52 -13.09 -14.42
CA LEU A 206 17.42 -12.83 -15.85
C LEU A 206 18.70 -13.28 -16.55
N GLN A 207 18.59 -14.08 -17.61
CA GLN A 207 19.70 -14.36 -18.52
C GLN A 207 20.03 -13.09 -19.29
N LEU A 208 21.08 -12.41 -18.86
CA LEU A 208 21.68 -11.33 -19.63
C LEU A 208 22.63 -11.96 -20.66
N GLU A 209 22.07 -12.40 -21.80
CA GLU A 209 22.91 -12.56 -22.99
C GLU A 209 23.25 -11.16 -23.49
N VAL A 210 24.35 -10.61 -22.97
CA VAL A 210 24.88 -9.35 -23.46
C VAL A 210 25.48 -9.63 -24.83
N SER A 211 24.69 -9.41 -25.90
CA SER A 211 25.31 -9.20 -27.21
C SER A 211 26.05 -7.87 -27.15
N GLU A 212 27.38 -7.90 -27.23
CA GLU A 212 28.24 -6.71 -27.28
C GLU A 212 27.78 -5.68 -28.34
N ALA A 213 27.09 -6.16 -29.38
CA ALA A 213 26.48 -5.36 -30.43
C ALA A 213 25.41 -4.36 -29.93
N ALA A 214 24.68 -4.65 -28.85
CA ALA A 214 23.64 -3.76 -28.33
C ALA A 214 24.20 -2.60 -27.48
N PHE A 215 25.37 -2.81 -26.84
CA PHE A 215 26.02 -1.80 -26.00
C PHE A 215 26.92 -0.85 -26.79
N ALA A 216 27.41 -1.26 -27.97
CA ALA A 216 28.30 -0.45 -28.79
C ALA A 216 27.63 0.81 -29.37
N THR A 217 26.31 0.80 -29.57
CA THR A 217 25.60 1.88 -30.29
C THR A 217 25.32 3.13 -29.45
N THR A 218 25.52 3.10 -28.12
CA THR A 218 25.24 4.24 -27.22
C THR A 218 26.47 4.93 -26.67
N LYS A 219 27.70 4.51 -27.05
CA LYS A 219 28.92 5.28 -26.75
C LYS A 219 29.09 6.45 -27.72
N THR A 220 28.11 7.34 -27.80
CA THR A 220 28.35 8.67 -28.35
C THR A 220 29.08 9.47 -27.28
N ALA A 221 30.28 9.95 -27.60
CA ALA A 221 31.08 10.78 -26.70
C ALA A 221 30.24 11.94 -26.14
N PRO A 222 30.44 12.34 -24.86
CA PRO A 222 29.76 13.51 -24.33
C PRO A 222 30.06 14.72 -25.22
N PRO A 223 29.04 15.53 -25.59
CA PRO A 223 29.26 16.70 -26.44
C PRO A 223 30.24 17.64 -25.77
N ALA A 224 31.20 18.15 -26.56
CA ALA A 224 32.21 19.09 -26.08
C ALA A 224 31.55 20.29 -25.38
N PRO A 225 32.13 20.80 -24.27
CA PRO A 225 31.58 21.96 -23.60
C PRO A 225 31.57 23.16 -24.56
N PRO A 226 30.51 24.01 -24.51
CA PRO A 226 30.43 25.17 -25.38
C PRO A 226 31.60 26.13 -25.10
N PRO A 227 32.21 26.73 -26.15
CA PRO A 227 33.27 27.70 -25.96
C PRO A 227 32.69 29.00 -25.39
N GLY A 228 33.28 29.49 -24.29
CA GLY A 228 33.10 30.85 -23.80
C GLY A 228 32.13 31.00 -22.63
N VAL A 229 32.62 30.75 -21.41
CA VAL A 229 32.23 31.53 -20.24
C VAL A 229 33.53 31.99 -19.60
N GLU A 230 33.98 33.20 -19.98
CA GLU A 230 35.03 33.89 -19.25
C GLU A 230 34.50 34.18 -17.85
N LEU A 231 35.00 33.42 -16.86
CA LEU A 231 34.91 33.83 -15.47
C LEU A 231 35.86 35.02 -15.32
N GLY A 232 35.27 36.22 -15.33
CA GLY A 232 35.97 37.43 -14.96
C GLY A 232 36.57 37.26 -13.56
N ALA A 233 37.89 37.19 -13.51
CA ALA A 233 38.63 37.33 -12.27
C ALA A 233 38.37 38.75 -11.75
N SER A 234 37.57 38.88 -10.70
CA SER A 234 37.56 40.09 -9.89
C SER A 234 38.78 40.04 -8.97
N THR A 235 39.84 40.73 -9.37
CA THR A 235 40.74 41.40 -8.43
C THR A 235 39.96 42.49 -7.72
N ASP A 236 39.71 42.30 -6.42
CA ASP A 236 39.97 43.24 -5.31
C ASP A 236 39.52 42.62 -3.97
#